data_AF-A0A8J6AQ24-F1
#
_entry.id   AF-A0A8J6AQ24-F1
#
_cell.length_a   1.000
_cell.length_b   1.000
_cell.length_c   1.000
_cell.angle_alpha   90.00
_cell.angle_beta   90.00
_cell.angle_gamma   90.00
#
_symmetry.space_group_name_H-M   'P 1'
#
loop_
_entity.id
_entity.type
_entity.pdbx_description
1 polymer ?
#
loop_
_entity_poly.entity_id
_entity_poly.type
_entity_poly.pdbx_seq_one_letter_code
_entity_poly.pdbx_strand_id
1 'polypeptide(L)'
;MAVALGCAIQASLNQGSVFQEYDTDCEVFRQRFRQFQYKEAAGPHEAFNKLWELCCQWLKPKMRSKEQILELLVLEQFLTILPMEIETWVREHCPENRERVVSLIEDLQRELEIPEQ
;
A
#
# COMPACT_ATOMS: atom_id res chain seq x y z
N MET A 1 -30.99 -7.43 -2.12
CA MET A 1 -31.23 -6.11 -1.50
C MET A 1 -30.07 -5.23 -1.88
N ALA A 2 -30.32 -4.29 -2.79
CA ALA A 2 -29.36 -3.27 -3.17
C ALA A 2 -29.31 -2.24 -2.03
N VAL A 3 -28.13 -2.00 -1.47
CA VAL A 3 -27.88 -0.79 -0.69
C VAL A 3 -26.83 -0.02 -1.47
N ALA A 4 -27.28 1.08 -2.06
CA ALA A 4 -26.43 2.07 -2.69
C ALA A 4 -25.50 2.64 -1.61
N LEU A 5 -24.21 2.32 -1.68
CA LEU A 5 -23.19 3.06 -0.96
C LEU A 5 -23.01 4.39 -1.69
N GLY A 6 -23.80 5.37 -1.25
CA GLY A 6 -23.82 6.72 -1.78
C GLY A 6 -22.50 7.43 -1.52
N CYS A 7 -22.00 8.07 -2.59
CA CYS A 7 -20.89 9.01 -2.62
C CYS A 7 -21.10 10.23 -1.70
N ALA A 8 -20.94 10.07 -0.40
CA ALA A 8 -20.90 11.18 0.53
C ALA A 8 -19.70 11.05 1.46
N ILE A 9 -18.53 11.51 1.00
CA ILE A 9 -17.59 12.43 1.68
C ILE A 9 -16.55 12.81 0.62
N GLN A 10 -16.89 13.80 -0.20
CA GLN A 10 -15.88 14.74 -0.69
C GLN A 10 -16.05 16.01 0.13
N ALA A 11 -15.27 16.14 1.18
CA ALA A 11 -15.07 17.41 1.86
C ALA A 11 -13.66 17.47 2.46
N SER A 12 -12.77 18.08 1.69
CA SER A 12 -11.64 18.88 2.18
C SER A 12 -10.56 18.18 3.00
N LEU A 13 -9.57 17.62 2.30
CA LEU A 13 -8.16 17.82 2.67
C LEU A 13 -7.38 18.24 1.43
N ASN A 14 -7.38 19.54 1.17
CA ASN A 14 -6.43 20.16 0.27
C ASN A 14 -5.26 20.68 1.14
N GLN A 15 -4.18 19.89 1.22
CA GLN A 15 -2.82 20.34 1.54
C GLN A 15 -1.82 19.17 1.37
N GLY A 16 -1.03 19.18 0.28
CA GLY A 16 0.16 18.32 0.14
C GLY A 16 0.45 17.68 -1.23
N SER A 17 0.17 18.32 -2.37
CA SER A 17 0.38 17.76 -3.73
C SER A 17 1.85 17.66 -4.20
N VAL A 18 2.77 17.28 -3.33
CA VAL A 18 4.13 16.83 -3.68
C VAL A 18 4.38 15.43 -3.13
N PHE A 19 3.56 14.96 -2.18
CA PHE A 19 3.77 13.68 -1.52
C PHE A 19 3.08 12.48 -2.22
N GLN A 20 2.13 12.74 -3.13
CA GLN A 20 1.35 11.66 -3.76
C GLN A 20 2.05 11.04 -4.99
N GLU A 21 2.92 11.78 -5.67
CA GLU A 21 3.71 11.26 -6.80
C GLU A 21 4.82 10.30 -6.38
N TYR A 22 5.44 10.49 -5.19
CA TYR A 22 6.56 9.62 -4.79
C TYR A 22 6.15 8.20 -4.38
N ASP A 23 4.90 8.03 -3.94
CA ASP A 23 4.41 6.79 -3.34
C ASP A 23 3.80 5.86 -4.39
N THR A 24 3.15 6.46 -5.39
CA THR A 24 2.67 5.77 -6.59
C THR A 24 3.82 5.05 -7.30
N ASP A 25 4.99 5.69 -7.40
CA ASP A 25 6.19 5.06 -7.93
C ASP A 25 6.64 3.85 -7.10
N CYS A 26 6.58 3.94 -5.76
CA CYS A 26 7.00 2.85 -4.87
C CYS A 26 6.15 1.59 -5.08
N GLU A 27 4.84 1.75 -5.22
CA GLU A 27 3.92 0.62 -5.42
C GLU A 27 4.13 -0.04 -6.79
N VAL A 28 4.39 0.74 -7.85
CA VAL A 28 4.74 0.19 -9.17
C VAL A 28 6.02 -0.66 -9.12
N PHE A 29 7.06 -0.18 -8.43
CA PHE A 29 8.30 -0.94 -8.29
C PHE A 29 8.14 -2.17 -7.40
N ARG A 30 7.30 -2.11 -6.36
CA ARG A 30 6.94 -3.27 -5.55
C ARG A 30 6.29 -4.36 -6.41
N GLN A 31 5.28 -4.00 -7.20
CA GLN A 31 4.59 -4.95 -8.06
C GLN A 31 5.55 -5.59 -9.06
N ARG A 32 6.39 -4.79 -9.72
CA ARG A 32 7.43 -5.31 -10.63
C ARG A 32 8.42 -6.23 -9.93
N PHE A 33 8.86 -5.89 -8.71
CA PHE A 33 9.74 -6.75 -7.92
C PHE A 33 9.12 -8.12 -7.63
N ARG A 34 7.84 -8.15 -7.23
CA ARG A 34 7.12 -9.40 -6.91
C ARG A 34 6.72 -10.21 -8.14
N GLN A 35 6.43 -9.55 -9.26
CA GLN A 35 5.98 -10.19 -10.49
C GLN A 35 7.14 -10.64 -11.39
N PHE A 36 8.36 -10.13 -11.17
CA PHE A 36 9.55 -10.46 -11.96
C PHE A 36 9.76 -11.98 -12.05
N GLN A 37 9.86 -12.49 -13.28
CA GLN A 37 10.11 -13.89 -13.57
C GLN A 37 11.55 -14.10 -14.04
N TYR A 38 12.17 -15.20 -13.61
CA TYR A 38 13.54 -15.54 -14.00
C TYR A 38 13.77 -15.60 -15.52
N LYS A 39 12.74 -16.01 -16.28
CA LYS A 39 12.76 -16.07 -17.75
C LYS A 39 12.95 -14.71 -18.44
N GLU A 40 12.77 -13.61 -17.72
CA GLU A 40 12.97 -12.24 -18.24
C GLU A 40 14.45 -11.84 -18.27
N ALA A 41 15.34 -12.62 -17.64
CA ALA A 41 16.79 -12.36 -17.60
C ALA A 41 17.58 -13.37 -18.44
N ALA A 42 18.73 -12.95 -18.97
CA ALA A 42 19.65 -13.83 -19.71
C ALA A 42 20.46 -14.76 -18.79
N GLY A 43 20.39 -14.58 -17.47
CA GLY A 43 21.06 -15.46 -16.51
C GLY A 43 20.91 -15.01 -15.05
N PRO A 44 21.52 -15.76 -14.12
CA PRO A 44 21.31 -15.56 -12.69
C PRO A 44 21.86 -14.22 -12.18
N HIS A 45 22.99 -13.76 -12.70
CA HIS A 45 23.56 -12.46 -12.34
C HIS A 45 22.66 -11.31 -12.76
N GLU A 46 22.10 -11.37 -13.97
CA GLU A 46 21.18 -10.35 -14.46
C GLU A 46 19.86 -10.38 -13.69
N ALA A 47 19.32 -11.57 -13.42
CA ALA A 47 18.11 -11.74 -12.62
C ALA A 47 18.28 -11.12 -11.22
N PHE A 48 19.40 -11.40 -10.55
CA PHE A 48 19.72 -10.83 -9.24
C PHE A 48 19.85 -9.30 -9.30
N ASN A 49 20.62 -8.78 -10.27
CA ASN A 49 20.79 -7.33 -10.43
C ASN A 49 19.44 -6.64 -10.68
N LYS A 50 18.57 -7.24 -11.49
CA LYS A 50 17.25 -6.68 -11.77
C LYS A 50 16.36 -6.65 -10.52
N LEU A 51 16.34 -7.74 -9.75
CA LEU A 51 15.64 -7.78 -8.46
C LEU A 51 16.21 -6.74 -7.49
N TRP A 52 17.52 -6.59 -7.44
CA TRP A 52 18.19 -5.60 -6.59
C TRP A 52 17.81 -4.17 -6.96
N GLU A 53 17.79 -3.83 -8.25
CA GLU A 53 17.35 -2.52 -8.75
C GLU A 53 15.89 -2.24 -8.37
N LEU A 54 14.99 -3.18 -8.64
CA LEU A 54 13.57 -3.05 -8.32
C LEU A 54 13.35 -2.90 -6.81
N CYS A 55 14.06 -3.67 -6.00
CA CYS A 55 14.03 -3.56 -4.54
C CYS A 55 14.54 -2.19 -4.06
N CYS A 56 15.63 -1.68 -4.63
CA CYS A 56 16.15 -0.35 -4.31
C CYS A 56 15.15 0.77 -4.65
N GLN A 57 14.44 0.66 -5.77
CA GLN A 57 13.44 1.65 -6.19
C GLN A 57 12.17 1.58 -5.34
N TRP A 58 11.77 0.38 -4.92
CA TRP A 58 10.65 0.17 -4.01
C TRP A 58 10.96 0.69 -2.60
N LEU A 59 12.03 0.18 -1.97
CA LEU A 59 12.32 0.46 -0.55
C LEU A 59 13.06 1.78 -0.34
N LYS A 60 13.72 2.32 -1.36
CA LYS A 60 14.50 3.57 -1.32
C LYS A 60 15.46 3.63 -0.10
N PRO A 61 16.39 2.67 0.07
CA PRO A 61 17.23 2.57 1.27
C PRO A 61 18.19 3.75 1.50
N LYS A 62 18.36 4.62 0.51
CA LYS A 62 19.10 5.89 0.65
C LYS A 62 18.29 7.00 1.32
N MET A 63 16.96 6.88 1.32
CA MET A 63 16.03 7.88 1.85
C MET A 63 15.28 7.40 3.10
N ARG A 64 15.15 6.08 3.26
CA ARG A 64 14.43 5.46 4.38
C ARG A 64 15.38 4.83 5.39
N SER A 65 15.08 5.00 6.67
CA SER A 65 15.76 4.28 7.75
C SER A 65 15.41 2.78 7.69
N LYS A 66 16.18 1.97 8.42
CA LYS A 66 15.92 0.54 8.56
C LYS A 66 14.51 0.28 9.10
N GLU A 67 14.08 1.05 10.09
CA GLU A 67 12.78 0.94 10.73
C GLU A 67 11.66 1.26 9.74
N GLN A 68 11.81 2.31 8.93
CA GLN A 68 10.85 2.65 7.87
C GLN A 68 10.76 1.57 6.79
N ILE A 69 11.88 0.93 6.43
CA ILE A 69 11.88 -0.20 5.49
C ILE A 69 11.14 -1.40 6.09
N LEU A 70 11.43 -1.74 7.36
CA LEU A 70 10.74 -2.83 8.06
C LEU A 70 9.24 -2.57 8.16
N GLU A 71 8.85 -1.32 8.47
CA GLU A 71 7.46 -0.91 8.51
C GLU A 71 6.76 -1.13 7.17
N LEU A 72 7.36 -0.76 6.04
CA LEU A 72 6.79 -1.01 4.71
C LEU A 72 6.60 -2.51 4.42
N LEU A 73 7.56 -3.35 4.81
CA LEU A 73 7.46 -4.79 4.63
C LEU A 73 6.35 -5.40 5.52
N VAL A 74 6.23 -4.91 6.76
CA VAL A 74 5.15 -5.31 7.66
C VAL A 74 3.80 -4.85 7.12
N LEU A 75 3.71 -3.64 6.57
CA LEU A 75 2.48 -3.10 5.99
C LEU A 75 2.04 -3.91 4.77
N GLU A 76 2.98 -4.27 3.87
CA GLU A 76 2.71 -5.16 2.74
C GLU A 76 2.09 -6.49 3.23
N GLN A 77 2.71 -7.13 4.22
CA GLN A 77 2.21 -8.38 4.77
C GLN A 77 0.86 -8.18 5.48
N PHE A 78 0.71 -7.10 6.24
CA PHE A 78 -0.50 -6.80 6.99
C PHE A 78 -1.71 -6.67 6.06
N LEU A 79 -1.56 -5.94 4.95
CA LEU A 79 -2.62 -5.80 3.95
C LEU A 79 -3.02 -7.15 3.34
N THR A 80 -2.09 -8.09 3.18
CA THR A 80 -2.38 -9.41 2.58
C THR A 80 -3.10 -10.39 3.51
N ILE A 81 -3.08 -10.16 4.83
CA ILE A 81 -3.77 -11.02 5.80
C ILE A 81 -5.16 -10.49 6.17
N LEU A 82 -5.52 -9.29 5.70
CA LEU A 82 -6.85 -8.74 5.91
C LEU A 82 -7.90 -9.55 5.14
N PRO A 83 -9.13 -9.67 5.66
CA PRO A 83 -10.27 -10.14 4.87
C PRO A 83 -10.44 -9.30 3.59
N MET A 84 -10.88 -9.92 2.51
CA MET A 84 -10.93 -9.32 1.16
C MET A 84 -11.71 -8.00 1.13
N GLU A 85 -12.79 -7.91 1.90
CA GLU A 85 -13.64 -6.71 1.99
C GLU A 85 -12.87 -5.53 2.59
N ILE A 86 -12.12 -5.79 3.67
CA ILE A 86 -11.31 -4.79 4.36
C ILE A 86 -10.10 -4.42 3.49
N GLU A 87 -9.44 -5.41 2.90
CA GLU A 87 -8.30 -5.17 2.02
C GLU A 87 -8.68 -4.26 0.84
N THR A 88 -9.79 -4.57 0.16
CA THR A 88 -10.26 -3.80 -0.99
C THR A 88 -10.56 -2.37 -0.59
N TRP A 89 -11.28 -2.17 0.51
CA TRP A 89 -11.62 -0.85 1.01
C TRP A 89 -10.37 -0.04 1.41
N VAL A 90 -9.42 -0.65 2.13
CA VAL A 90 -8.16 0.01 2.50
C VAL A 90 -7.33 0.38 1.26
N ARG A 91 -7.29 -0.48 0.23
CA ARG A 91 -6.57 -0.21 -1.01
C ARG A 91 -7.17 0.94 -1.82
N GLU A 92 -8.49 1.11 -1.81
CA GLU A 92 -9.16 2.25 -2.47
C GLU A 92 -8.76 3.61 -1.86
N HIS A 93 -8.36 3.62 -0.59
CA HIS A 93 -7.98 4.83 0.15
C HIS A 93 -6.49 5.16 0.09
N CYS A 94 -5.67 4.34 -0.60
CA CYS A 94 -4.22 4.53 -0.83
C CYS A 94 -3.45 5.06 0.39
N PRO A 95 -3.40 4.32 1.51
CA PRO A 95 -2.76 4.81 2.72
C PRO A 95 -1.23 4.84 2.61
N GLU A 96 -0.67 6.00 2.98
CA GLU A 96 0.76 6.33 2.84
C GLU A 96 1.65 5.76 3.96
N ASN A 97 1.07 5.37 5.10
CA ASN A 97 1.81 4.89 6.28
C ASN A 97 0.95 3.99 7.17
N ARG A 98 1.59 3.39 8.19
CA ARG A 98 0.91 2.51 9.15
C ARG A 98 -0.24 3.22 9.87
N GLU A 99 -0.06 4.49 10.26
CA GLU A 99 -1.07 5.23 11.02
C GLU A 99 -2.36 5.35 10.21
N ARG A 100 -2.22 5.62 8.92
CA ARG A 100 -3.34 5.75 8.00
C ARG A 100 -4.01 4.42 7.73
N VAL A 101 -3.26 3.32 7.56
CA VAL A 101 -3.84 1.97 7.43
C VAL A 101 -4.65 1.59 8.66
N VAL A 102 -4.08 1.79 9.86
CA VAL A 102 -4.75 1.41 11.12
C VAL A 102 -5.98 2.27 11.36
N SER A 103 -5.88 3.60 11.19
CA SER A 103 -7.02 4.52 11.35
C SER A 103 -8.17 4.15 10.42
N LEU A 104 -7.86 3.87 9.14
CA LEU A 104 -8.86 3.46 8.15
C LEU A 104 -9.61 2.20 8.60
N ILE A 105 -8.89 1.18 9.08
CA ILE A 105 -9.50 -0.07 9.55
C ILE A 105 -10.34 0.16 10.81
N GLU A 106 -9.86 0.96 11.75
CA GLU A 106 -10.60 1.30 12.98
C GLU A 106 -11.87 2.12 12.69
N ASP A 107 -11.83 3.01 11.70
CA ASP A 107 -12.98 3.78 11.24
C ASP A 107 -14.01 2.85 10.56
N LEU A 108 -13.56 1.94 9.69
CA LEU A 108 -14.42 0.93 9.07
C LEU A 108 -15.07 0.03 10.13
N GLN A 109 -14.33 -0.41 11.14
CA GLN A 109 -14.87 -1.21 12.24
C GLN A 109 -15.93 -0.45 13.03
N ARG A 110 -15.70 0.84 13.33
CA ARG A 110 -16.69 1.69 13.99
C ARG A 110 -17.93 1.95 13.14
N GLU A 111 -17.81 2.05 11.82
CA GLU A 111 -18.96 2.19 10.92
C GLU A 111 -19.77 0.89 10.78
N LEU A 112 -19.12 -0.27 10.87
CA LEU A 112 -19.78 -1.58 10.91
C LEU A 112 -20.42 -1.86 12.28
N GLU A 113 -19.88 -1.29 13.36
CA GLU A 113 -20.50 -1.21 14.68
C GLU A 113 -21.54 -0.08 14.74
N ILE A 114 -22.66 -0.27 14.03
CA ILE A 114 -23.84 0.61 14.15
C ILE A 114 -24.21 0.73 15.65
N PRO A 115 -24.48 1.95 16.18
CA PRO A 115 -24.79 2.14 17.60
C PRO A 115 -25.95 1.24 18.05
N GLU A 116 -25.80 0.58 19.19
CA GLU A 116 -26.93 0.01 19.91
C GLU A 116 -27.97 1.12 20.11
N GLN A 117 -29.21 0.83 19.69
CA GLN A 117 -30.37 1.73 19.72
C GLN A 117 -30.65 2.31 21.11
#